data_AF-A0AAV9X1I2-F1
#
_entry.id   AF-A0AAV9X1I2-F1
#
_cell.length_a   1.000
_cell.length_b   1.000
_cell.length_c   1.000
_cell.angle_alpha   90.00
_cell.angle_beta   90.00
_cell.angle_gamma   90.00
#
_symmetry.space_group_name_H-M   'P 1'
#
loop_
_entity.id
_entity.type
_entity.pdbx_description
1 polymer ?
#
loop_
_entity_poly.entity_id
_entity_poly.type
_entity_poly.pdbx_seq_one_letter_code
_entity_poly.pdbx_strand_id
1 'polypeptide(L)'
;MLLIKAVSALIIPLVSATCVPWTTGGTCTATSASCTFYNCLEGKSNCGPTGYALGYALPFCNAITAVSSSLSANGQAWYSNTKYCLQDALATEAECQTSCSDIYTNAFASHVPCYTSSGFCSLSGHDLKIFFQVVGVNGTVSNDGLALFGAVLQQCVSLYQSGSVSGGWVEWLVKTLDGDI
;
A
#
# COMPACT_ATOMS: atom_id res chain seq x y z
N MET A 1 -50.86 -26.13 23.03
CA MET A 1 -50.47 -25.96 21.62
C MET A 1 -49.12 -25.25 21.59
N LEU A 2 -48.02 -26.01 21.54
CA LEU A 2 -46.66 -25.48 21.37
C LEU A 2 -46.23 -25.76 19.91
N LEU A 3 -46.13 -24.70 19.10
CA LEU A 3 -45.63 -24.79 17.73
C LEU A 3 -44.11 -24.64 17.76
N ILE A 4 -43.40 -25.76 17.59
CA ILE A 4 -41.96 -25.79 17.38
C ILE A 4 -41.72 -25.22 15.97
N LYS A 5 -41.19 -23.99 15.88
CA LYS A 5 -40.71 -23.44 14.60
C LYS A 5 -39.44 -24.19 14.23
N ALA A 6 -39.50 -25.01 13.18
CA ALA A 6 -38.32 -25.61 12.59
C ALA A 6 -37.41 -24.48 12.07
N VAL A 7 -36.23 -24.34 12.67
CA VAL A 7 -35.17 -23.47 12.15
C VAL A 7 -34.49 -24.26 11.04
N SER A 8 -34.89 -24.01 9.79
CA SER A 8 -34.19 -24.53 8.62
C SER A 8 -32.79 -23.92 8.60
N ALA A 9 -31.79 -24.69 9.00
CA ALA A 9 -30.40 -24.35 8.77
C ALA A 9 -30.16 -24.33 7.26
N LEU A 10 -30.14 -23.13 6.67
CA LEU A 10 -29.62 -22.94 5.33
C LEU A 10 -28.13 -23.26 5.40
N ILE A 11 -27.76 -24.45 4.92
CA ILE A 11 -26.36 -24.79 4.64
C ILE A 11 -25.96 -23.94 3.44
N ILE A 12 -25.46 -22.74 3.70
CA ILE A 12 -24.77 -21.94 2.67
C ILE A 12 -23.46 -22.69 2.43
N PRO A 13 -23.23 -23.26 1.23
CA PRO A 13 -21.93 -23.86 0.95
C PRO A 13 -20.89 -22.75 1.11
N LEU A 14 -19.89 -22.97 1.97
CA LEU A 14 -18.69 -22.14 1.98
C LEU A 14 -18.06 -22.28 0.59
N VAL A 15 -18.32 -21.32 -0.29
CA VAL A 15 -17.51 -21.11 -1.48
C VAL A 15 -16.18 -20.62 -0.94
N SER A 16 -15.28 -21.55 -0.63
CA SER A 16 -13.86 -21.24 -0.44
C SER A 16 -13.44 -20.46 -1.68
N ALA A 17 -12.93 -19.24 -1.49
CA ALA A 17 -12.31 -18.48 -2.56
C ALA A 17 -11.09 -19.29 -3.05
N THR A 18 -11.31 -20.14 -4.04
CA THR A 18 -10.26 -21.00 -4.58
C THR A 18 -9.39 -20.13 -5.48
N CYS A 19 -8.12 -20.00 -5.13
CA CYS A 19 -7.10 -19.46 -6.02
C CYS A 19 -7.11 -20.28 -7.32
N VAL A 20 -7.49 -19.64 -8.43
CA VAL A 20 -7.30 -20.19 -9.77
C VAL A 20 -6.00 -19.59 -10.30
N PRO A 21 -4.92 -20.34 -10.51
CA PRO A 21 -3.66 -19.76 -10.96
C PRO A 21 -3.78 -19.08 -12.32
N TRP A 22 -2.96 -18.05 -12.56
CA TRP A 22 -2.82 -17.47 -13.89
C TRP A 22 -2.28 -18.51 -14.89
N THR A 23 -2.78 -18.47 -16.13
CA THR A 23 -2.29 -19.33 -17.22
C THR A 23 -0.91 -18.90 -17.71
N THR A 24 -0.56 -17.62 -17.55
CA THR A 24 0.76 -17.08 -17.87
C THR A 24 1.79 -17.55 -16.83
N GLY A 25 2.82 -18.26 -17.32
CA GLY A 25 3.92 -18.76 -16.50
C GLY A 25 4.78 -17.66 -15.86
N GLY A 26 5.60 -18.05 -14.90
CA GLY A 26 6.51 -17.17 -14.16
C GLY A 26 5.97 -16.75 -12.79
N THR A 27 6.88 -16.43 -11.86
CA THR A 27 6.57 -15.97 -10.51
C THR A 27 6.92 -14.48 -10.40
N CYS A 28 5.98 -13.67 -9.90
CA CYS A 28 6.28 -12.29 -9.61
C CYS A 28 6.92 -12.20 -8.22
N THR A 29 8.23 -11.99 -8.19
CA THR A 29 8.99 -11.95 -6.94
C THR A 29 8.98 -10.53 -6.38
N ALA A 30 8.40 -10.37 -5.18
CA ALA A 30 8.52 -9.13 -4.42
C ALA A 30 9.97 -8.87 -4.03
N THR A 31 10.45 -7.64 -4.22
CA THR A 31 11.84 -7.27 -3.91
C THR A 31 11.99 -5.79 -3.61
N SER A 32 12.90 -5.47 -2.69
CA SER A 32 13.35 -4.09 -2.44
C SER A 32 14.39 -3.61 -3.46
N ALA A 33 14.88 -4.46 -4.36
CA ALA A 33 15.93 -4.09 -5.32
C ALA A 33 15.39 -3.41 -6.58
N SER A 34 14.15 -3.73 -7.00
CA SER A 34 13.60 -3.26 -8.28
C SER A 34 12.10 -3.01 -8.21
N CYS A 35 11.54 -2.48 -9.29
CA CYS A 35 10.11 -2.30 -9.51
C CYS A 35 9.54 -3.32 -10.52
N THR A 36 10.29 -4.38 -10.86
CA THR A 36 9.93 -5.32 -11.93
C THR A 36 8.72 -6.19 -11.60
N PHE A 37 8.37 -6.33 -10.31
CA PHE A 37 7.15 -6.98 -9.85
C PHE A 37 5.91 -6.48 -10.61
N TYR A 38 5.78 -5.16 -10.80
CA TYR A 38 4.61 -4.58 -11.45
C TYR A 38 4.50 -4.93 -12.94
N ASN A 39 5.63 -5.06 -13.66
CA ASN A 39 5.60 -5.56 -15.04
C ASN A 39 5.18 -7.03 -15.10
N CYS A 40 5.61 -7.84 -14.13
CA CYS A 40 5.20 -9.24 -14.04
C CYS A 40 3.71 -9.38 -13.73
N LEU A 41 3.21 -8.63 -12.75
CA LEU A 41 1.80 -8.62 -12.38
C LEU A 41 0.95 -8.22 -13.59
N GLU A 42 1.33 -7.17 -14.30
CA GLU A 42 0.64 -6.76 -15.52
C GLU A 42 0.65 -7.85 -16.61
N GLY A 43 1.78 -8.52 -16.85
CA GLY A 43 1.86 -9.60 -17.85
C GLY A 43 0.94 -10.78 -17.55
N LYS A 44 0.50 -10.93 -16.29
CA LYS A 44 -0.51 -11.91 -15.88
C LYS A 44 -1.93 -11.35 -15.99
N SER A 45 -2.18 -10.18 -15.39
CA SER A 45 -3.52 -9.64 -15.23
C SER A 45 -4.05 -8.91 -16.48
N ASN A 46 -3.17 -8.42 -17.35
CA ASN A 46 -3.49 -7.66 -18.56
C ASN A 46 -4.46 -6.48 -18.30
N CYS A 47 -4.21 -5.71 -17.24
CA CYS A 47 -5.08 -4.60 -16.85
C CYS A 47 -4.88 -3.33 -17.67
N GLY A 48 -3.84 -3.29 -18.50
CA GLY A 48 -3.52 -2.23 -19.43
C GLY A 48 -2.78 -1.05 -18.79
N PRO A 49 -2.42 -0.05 -19.61
CA PRO A 49 -1.64 1.11 -19.17
C PRO A 49 -2.34 1.99 -18.13
N THR A 50 -3.66 1.87 -17.97
CA THR A 50 -4.43 2.56 -16.94
C THR A 50 -4.70 1.70 -15.71
N GLY A 51 -4.28 0.43 -15.71
CA GLY A 51 -4.37 -0.46 -14.56
C GLY A 51 -3.40 -0.08 -13.44
N TYR A 52 -3.60 -0.66 -12.26
CA TYR A 52 -2.80 -0.32 -11.06
C TYR A 52 -1.29 -0.48 -11.29
N ALA A 53 -0.86 -1.63 -11.85
CA ALA A 53 0.55 -1.97 -11.94
C ALA A 53 1.33 -0.99 -12.84
N LEU A 54 0.87 -0.74 -14.06
CA LEU A 54 1.55 0.17 -15.00
C LEU A 54 1.16 1.63 -14.85
N GLY A 55 -0.12 1.91 -14.58
CA GLY A 55 -0.66 3.27 -14.56
C GLY A 55 -0.41 4.01 -13.25
N TYR A 56 -0.16 3.29 -12.15
CA TYR A 56 0.03 3.87 -10.82
C TYR A 56 1.34 3.43 -10.18
N ALA A 57 1.49 2.13 -9.88
CA ALA A 57 2.54 1.65 -9.00
C ALA A 57 3.96 1.75 -9.60
N LEU A 58 4.14 1.32 -10.86
CA LEU A 58 5.44 1.32 -11.52
C LEU A 58 6.04 2.75 -11.68
N PRO A 59 5.29 3.77 -12.15
CA PRO A 59 5.78 5.14 -12.22
C PRO A 59 6.27 5.68 -10.87
N PHE A 60 5.49 5.54 -9.79
CA PHE A 60 5.88 6.01 -8.46
C PHE A 60 7.06 5.22 -7.91
N CYS A 61 7.07 3.90 -8.08
CA CYS A 61 8.18 3.07 -7.65
C CYS A 61 9.50 3.50 -8.32
N ASN A 62 9.49 3.73 -9.63
CA ASN A 62 10.68 4.18 -10.35
C ASN A 62 11.10 5.59 -9.94
N ALA A 63 10.15 6.51 -9.79
CA ALA A 63 10.43 7.90 -9.42
C ALA A 63 11.05 8.00 -8.02
N ILE A 64 10.54 7.26 -7.04
CA ILE A 64 11.13 7.23 -5.69
C ILE A 64 12.49 6.51 -5.71
N THR A 65 12.64 5.41 -6.48
CA THR A 65 13.95 4.75 -6.65
C THR A 65 15.01 5.72 -7.15
N ALA A 66 14.66 6.57 -8.14
CA ALA A 66 15.59 7.53 -8.75
C ALA A 66 16.14 8.58 -7.76
N VAL A 67 15.39 8.91 -6.71
CA VAL A 67 15.81 9.87 -5.66
C VAL A 67 16.18 9.21 -4.34
N SER A 68 16.12 7.88 -4.24
CA SER A 68 16.27 7.16 -2.98
C SER A 68 17.62 7.38 -2.31
N SER A 69 18.69 7.58 -3.08
CA SER A 69 20.03 7.90 -2.54
C SER A 69 20.11 9.28 -1.86
N SER A 70 19.17 10.18 -2.15
CA SER A 70 19.06 11.48 -1.49
C SER A 70 18.33 11.40 -0.16
N LEU A 71 17.65 10.30 0.15
CA LEU A 71 17.01 10.09 1.46
C LEU A 71 18.08 9.87 2.54
N SER A 72 17.74 10.20 3.79
CA SER A 72 18.52 9.78 4.96
C SER A 72 18.62 8.25 5.05
N ALA A 73 19.50 7.73 5.90
CA ALA A 73 19.57 6.28 6.15
C ALA A 73 18.21 5.69 6.58
N ASN A 74 17.46 6.42 7.42
CA ASN A 74 16.11 6.02 7.84
C ASN A 74 15.12 6.09 6.67
N GLY A 75 15.20 7.12 5.83
CA GLY A 75 14.36 7.23 4.63
C GLY A 75 14.64 6.13 3.61
N GLN A 76 15.90 5.76 3.41
CA GLN A 76 16.28 4.64 2.53
C GLN A 76 15.74 3.31 3.06
N ALA A 77 15.86 3.06 4.38
CA ALA A 77 15.30 1.88 5.02
C ALA A 77 13.78 1.82 4.89
N TRP A 78 13.09 2.93 5.19
CA TRP A 78 11.65 3.05 5.02
C TRP A 78 11.22 2.74 3.59
N TYR A 79 11.89 3.33 2.59
CA TYR A 79 11.54 3.14 1.20
C TYR A 79 11.75 1.68 0.75
N SER A 80 12.90 1.10 1.12
CA SER A 80 13.22 -0.31 0.86
C SER A 80 12.14 -1.26 1.41
N ASN A 81 11.77 -1.07 2.67
CA ASN A 81 10.76 -1.87 3.36
C ASN A 81 9.36 -1.66 2.77
N THR A 82 8.98 -0.42 2.51
CA THR A 82 7.68 -0.07 1.91
C THR A 82 7.55 -0.68 0.52
N LYS A 83 8.59 -0.56 -0.31
CA LYS A 83 8.59 -1.12 -1.67
C LYS A 83 8.42 -2.64 -1.66
N TYR A 84 9.14 -3.35 -0.78
CA TYR A 84 8.97 -4.79 -0.64
C TYR A 84 7.55 -5.13 -0.15
N CYS A 85 7.09 -4.48 0.93
CA CYS A 85 5.78 -4.74 1.52
C CYS A 85 4.63 -4.55 0.52
N LEU A 86 4.64 -3.46 -0.26
CA LEU A 86 3.60 -3.20 -1.25
C LEU A 86 3.55 -4.25 -2.36
N GLN A 87 4.71 -4.79 -2.76
CA GLN A 87 4.78 -5.87 -3.75
C GLN A 87 4.32 -7.20 -3.14
N ASP A 88 4.76 -7.51 -1.92
CA ASP A 88 4.44 -8.75 -1.22
C ASP A 88 2.96 -8.84 -0.85
N ALA A 89 2.33 -7.71 -0.51
CA ALA A 89 0.89 -7.60 -0.28
C ALA A 89 0.05 -7.99 -1.52
N LEU A 90 0.67 -8.04 -2.71
CA LEU A 90 0.04 -8.46 -3.95
C LEU A 90 0.47 -9.86 -4.42
N ALA A 91 1.09 -10.65 -3.54
CA ALA A 91 1.53 -12.00 -3.88
C ALA A 91 0.36 -12.90 -4.32
N THR A 92 -0.79 -12.78 -3.65
CA THR A 92 -2.01 -13.55 -4.01
C THR A 92 -2.51 -13.14 -5.39
N GLU A 93 -2.55 -11.84 -5.70
CA GLU A 93 -2.97 -11.29 -6.99
C GLU A 93 -2.01 -11.68 -8.11
N ALA A 94 -0.72 -11.85 -7.79
CA ALA A 94 0.29 -12.33 -8.72
C ALA A 94 0.23 -13.86 -8.94
N GLU A 95 -0.33 -14.62 -8.01
CA GLU A 95 -0.48 -16.07 -8.11
C GLU A 95 -1.84 -16.46 -8.73
N CYS A 96 -2.92 -15.81 -8.29
CA CYS A 96 -4.30 -16.15 -8.56
C CYS A 96 -4.97 -15.13 -9.51
N GLN A 97 -5.78 -15.64 -10.43
CA GLN A 97 -6.66 -14.86 -11.28
C GLN A 97 -7.51 -13.91 -10.44
N THR A 98 -7.28 -12.62 -10.65
CA THR A 98 -7.90 -11.54 -9.88
C THR A 98 -8.31 -10.44 -10.84
N SER A 99 -9.48 -9.85 -10.63
CA SER A 99 -9.95 -8.77 -11.50
C SER A 99 -9.09 -7.52 -11.33
N CYS A 100 -8.99 -6.69 -12.37
CA CYS A 100 -8.23 -5.43 -12.28
C CYS A 100 -8.77 -4.48 -11.19
N SER A 101 -10.08 -4.52 -10.93
CA SER A 101 -10.70 -3.75 -9.84
C SER A 101 -10.27 -4.26 -8.47
N ASP A 102 -10.19 -5.58 -8.30
CA ASP A 102 -9.77 -6.18 -7.03
C ASP A 102 -8.26 -5.97 -6.80
N ILE A 103 -7.43 -6.11 -7.84
CA ILE A 103 -6.00 -5.76 -7.78
C ILE A 103 -5.83 -4.32 -7.32
N TYR A 104 -6.57 -3.39 -7.93
CA TYR A 104 -6.52 -1.97 -7.54
C TYR A 104 -6.93 -1.77 -6.09
N THR A 105 -8.07 -2.35 -5.68
CA THR A 105 -8.62 -2.22 -4.33
C THR A 105 -7.68 -2.76 -3.27
N ASN A 106 -7.19 -3.99 -3.46
CA ASN A 106 -6.30 -4.67 -2.53
C ASN A 106 -4.94 -3.95 -2.46
N ALA A 107 -4.43 -3.47 -3.59
CA ALA A 107 -3.21 -2.70 -3.63
C ALA A 107 -3.32 -1.36 -2.88
N PHE A 108 -4.41 -0.62 -3.04
CA PHE A 108 -4.62 0.62 -2.29
C PHE A 108 -4.78 0.35 -0.78
N ALA A 109 -5.48 -0.73 -0.41
CA ALA A 109 -5.65 -1.12 0.98
C ALA A 109 -4.33 -1.48 1.69
N SER A 110 -3.32 -1.97 0.95
CA SER A 110 -2.02 -2.33 1.52
C SER A 110 -1.14 -1.14 1.90
N HIS A 111 -1.42 0.06 1.39
CA HIS A 111 -0.54 1.22 1.60
C HIS A 111 -0.50 1.68 3.06
N VAL A 112 -1.65 1.77 3.75
CA VAL A 112 -1.67 2.19 5.16
C VAL A 112 -0.80 1.28 6.05
N PRO A 113 -0.99 -0.05 6.06
CA PRO A 113 -0.12 -0.91 6.86
C PRO A 113 1.33 -0.86 6.37
N CYS A 114 1.61 -0.92 5.07
CA CYS A 114 2.99 -0.94 4.57
C CYS A 114 3.77 0.35 4.86
N TYR A 115 3.13 1.53 4.78
CA TYR A 115 3.79 2.79 5.10
C TYR A 115 4.08 2.88 6.60
N THR A 116 3.08 2.59 7.43
CA THR A 116 3.20 2.75 8.88
C THR A 116 4.15 1.72 9.49
N SER A 117 4.08 0.45 9.08
CA SER A 117 4.99 -0.60 9.57
C SER A 117 6.43 -0.41 9.11
N SER A 118 6.64 0.27 7.98
CA SER A 118 7.98 0.56 7.45
C SER A 118 8.63 1.81 8.06
N GLY A 119 7.93 2.53 8.96
CA GLY A 119 8.46 3.68 9.67
C GLY A 119 8.14 5.04 9.05
N PHE A 120 7.12 5.14 8.19
CA PHE A 120 6.74 6.41 7.55
C PHE A 120 6.51 7.53 8.57
N CYS A 121 5.82 7.25 9.68
CA CYS A 121 5.43 8.24 10.69
C CYS A 121 6.63 8.93 11.36
N SER A 122 7.76 8.23 11.46
CA SER A 122 8.98 8.69 12.13
C SER A 122 10.01 9.27 11.15
N LEU A 123 9.67 9.45 9.87
CA LEU A 123 10.55 10.08 8.89
C LEU A 123 10.90 11.51 9.29
N SER A 124 12.10 11.94 8.89
CA SER A 124 12.52 13.33 9.04
C SER A 124 11.74 14.25 8.09
N GLY A 125 11.66 15.54 8.41
CA GLY A 125 11.04 16.52 7.50
C GLY A 125 11.74 16.61 6.14
N HIS A 126 13.06 16.32 6.10
CA HIS A 126 13.82 16.23 4.85
C HIS A 126 13.35 15.08 3.96
N ASP A 127 13.23 13.87 4.52
CA ASP A 127 12.76 12.69 3.77
C ASP A 127 11.32 12.86 3.32
N LEU A 128 10.47 13.43 4.18
CA LEU A 128 9.08 13.73 3.86
C LEU A 128 8.97 14.74 2.71
N LYS A 129 9.82 15.78 2.69
CA LYS A 129 9.90 16.73 1.59
C LYS A 129 10.27 16.07 0.26
N ILE A 130 11.29 15.20 0.24
CA ILE A 130 11.69 14.47 -0.97
C ILE A 130 10.55 13.59 -1.46
N PHE A 131 9.89 12.86 -0.55
CA PHE A 131 8.73 12.04 -0.89
C PHE A 131 7.62 12.87 -1.55
N PHE A 132 7.24 14.00 -0.96
CA PHE A 132 6.20 14.88 -1.52
C PHE A 132 6.61 15.58 -2.81
N GLN A 133 7.90 15.83 -3.04
CA GLN A 133 8.35 16.29 -4.34
C GLN A 133 8.09 15.24 -5.42
N VAL A 134 8.29 13.96 -5.13
CA VAL A 134 8.01 12.89 -6.10
C VAL A 134 6.50 12.70 -6.31
N VAL A 135 5.72 12.60 -5.22
CA VAL A 135 4.27 12.34 -5.35
C VAL A 135 3.47 13.57 -5.76
N GLY A 136 3.96 14.78 -5.44
CA GLY A 136 3.32 16.05 -5.77
C GLY A 136 3.68 16.63 -7.14
N VAL A 137 4.93 16.49 -7.62
CA VAL A 137 5.35 17.00 -8.94
C VAL A 137 4.80 16.15 -10.09
N ASN A 138 4.56 14.85 -9.88
CA ASN A 138 4.00 13.96 -10.89
C ASN A 138 2.46 14.09 -11.07
N GLY A 139 1.83 15.09 -10.45
CA GLY A 139 0.49 15.57 -10.83
C GLY A 139 -0.66 14.55 -10.71
N THR A 140 -0.47 13.45 -10.00
CA THR A 140 -1.48 12.39 -9.81
C THR A 140 -1.84 12.27 -8.34
N VAL A 141 -2.29 13.37 -7.76
CA VAL A 141 -3.18 13.27 -6.61
C VAL A 141 -4.59 12.99 -7.14
N SER A 142 -4.81 11.73 -7.52
CA SER A 142 -6.18 11.23 -7.70
C SER A 142 -6.93 11.41 -6.38
N ASN A 143 -8.26 11.45 -6.42
CA ASN A 143 -9.08 11.47 -5.20
C ASN A 143 -8.69 10.32 -4.27
N ASP A 144 -8.35 9.16 -4.84
CA ASP A 144 -7.89 7.97 -4.12
C ASP A 144 -6.52 8.18 -3.47
N GLY A 145 -5.59 8.87 -4.14
CA GLY A 145 -4.29 9.25 -3.56
C GLY A 145 -4.43 10.22 -2.38
N LEU A 146 -5.36 11.18 -2.46
CA LEU A 146 -5.68 12.08 -1.34
C LEU A 146 -6.29 11.30 -0.16
N ALA A 147 -7.28 10.47 -0.44
CA ALA A 147 -7.95 9.66 0.58
C ALA A 147 -6.95 8.71 1.27
N LEU A 148 -6.08 8.08 0.49
CA LEU A 148 -5.01 7.24 1.01
C LEU A 148 -4.06 8.02 1.92
N PHE A 149 -3.59 9.19 1.48
CA PHE A 149 -2.72 10.02 2.30
C PHE A 149 -3.39 10.43 3.62
N GLY A 150 -4.68 10.80 3.57
CA GLY A 150 -5.47 11.07 4.78
C GLY A 150 -5.55 9.87 5.72
N ALA A 151 -5.70 8.65 5.21
CA ALA A 151 -5.72 7.44 6.03
C ALA A 151 -4.35 7.13 6.67
N VAL A 152 -3.24 7.31 5.93
CA VAL A 152 -1.88 7.18 6.47
C VAL A 152 -1.64 8.22 7.57
N LEU A 153 -2.07 9.46 7.36
CA LEU A 153 -1.98 10.55 8.32
C LEU A 153 -2.72 10.20 9.62
N GLN A 154 -3.98 9.79 9.52
CA GLN A 154 -4.79 9.39 10.66
C GLN A 154 -4.18 8.22 11.43
N GLN A 155 -3.65 7.22 10.72
CA GLN A 155 -2.99 6.07 11.34
C GLN A 155 -1.71 6.49 12.07
N CYS A 156 -0.90 7.38 11.50
CA CYS A 156 0.30 7.89 12.16
C CYS A 156 -0.04 8.66 13.45
N VAL A 157 -1.05 9.53 13.43
CA VAL A 157 -1.51 10.24 14.64
C VAL A 157 -1.93 9.26 15.73
N SER A 158 -2.72 8.23 15.37
CA SER A 158 -3.13 7.17 16.31
C SER A 158 -1.94 6.40 16.89
N LEU A 159 -0.95 6.06 16.07
CA LEU A 159 0.29 5.40 16.52
C LEU A 159 1.11 6.29 17.46
N TYR A 160 1.17 7.60 17.20
CA TYR A 160 1.88 8.54 18.06
C TYR A 160 1.18 8.70 19.42
N GLN A 161 -0.14 8.89 19.40
CA GLN A 161 -0.95 9.03 20.62
C GLN A 161 -0.94 7.78 21.51
N SER A 162 -0.82 6.60 20.91
CA SER A 162 -0.67 5.33 21.65
C SER A 162 0.75 5.07 22.15
N GLY A 163 1.74 5.90 21.79
CA GLY A 163 3.15 5.69 22.11
C GLY A 163 3.83 4.60 21.28
N SER A 164 3.16 4.09 20.22
CA SER A 164 3.71 3.08 19.32
C SER A 164 4.81 3.63 18.41
N VAL A 165 4.78 4.94 18.14
CA VAL A 165 5.84 5.69 17.45
C VAL A 165 6.14 6.97 18.22
N SER A 166 7.36 7.48 18.08
CA SER A 166 7.80 8.76 18.62
C SER A 166 8.69 9.48 17.60
N GLY A 167 8.84 10.80 17.71
CA GLY A 167 9.70 11.54 16.79
C GLY A 167 9.10 11.78 15.41
N GLY A 168 9.98 12.20 14.50
CA GLY A 168 9.66 12.41 13.09
C GLY A 168 8.66 13.54 12.84
N TRP A 169 8.07 13.54 11.65
CA TRP A 169 7.08 14.54 11.27
C TRP A 169 5.76 14.41 12.02
N VAL A 170 5.40 13.21 12.50
CA VAL A 170 4.13 13.01 13.22
C VAL A 170 4.13 13.75 14.56
N GLU A 171 5.24 13.77 15.27
CA GLU A 171 5.39 14.55 16.50
C GLU A 171 5.21 16.04 16.24
N TRP A 172 5.85 16.57 15.18
CA TRP A 172 5.72 17.97 14.79
C TRP A 172 4.28 18.34 14.44
N LEU A 173 3.59 17.48 13.68
CA LEU A 173 2.19 17.66 13.34
C LEU A 173 1.29 17.71 14.57
N VAL A 174 1.41 16.73 15.46
CA VAL A 174 0.56 16.64 16.66
C VAL A 174 0.79 17.86 17.56
N LYS A 175 2.05 18.23 17.82
CA LYS A 175 2.37 19.44 18.59
C LYS A 175 1.82 20.72 17.96
N THR A 176 1.83 20.83 16.64
CA THR A 176 1.26 21.98 15.93
C THR A 176 -0.26 22.05 16.09
N LEU A 177 -0.94 20.90 16.01
CA LEU A 177 -2.40 20.80 16.19
C LEU A 177 -2.82 21.08 17.64
N ASP A 178 -1.98 20.72 18.61
CA ASP A 178 -2.20 20.96 20.03
C ASP A 178 -1.81 22.40 20.46
N GLY A 179 -1.11 23.15 19.60
CA GLY A 179 -0.66 24.52 19.88
C GLY A 179 0.61 24.60 20.75
N ASP A 180 1.38 23.52 20.81
CA ASP A 180 2.61 23.42 21.60
C ASP A 180 3.82 24.09 20.93
N ILE A 181 3.73 24.38 19.63
CA ILE A 181 4.79 25.01 18.81
C ILE A 181 4.22 26.03 17.81
#